data_AF-A0A7X9H5F7-F1
#
_entry.id   AF-A0A7X9H5F7-F1
#
_cell.length_a   1.000
_cell.length_b   1.000
_cell.length_c   1.000
_cell.angle_alpha   90.00
_cell.angle_beta   90.00
_cell.angle_gamma   90.00
#
_symmetry.space_group_name_H-M   'P 1'
#
loop_
_entity.id
_entity.type
_entity.pdbx_description
1 polymer ?
#
loop_
_entity_poly.entity_id
_entity_poly.type
_entity_poly.pdbx_seq_one_letter_code
_entity_poly.pdbx_strand_id
1 'polypeptide(L)'
;MEKEHAKEKRGRIPEIDFLRGFALLLMIWHHTMYDIRYIFHIDAFAFQDSYWFYRIGRPIVLALFLLVSGISTRFSGNNLKRGLRMFLFAVIATVLTAIVEVITGWLGVIFFNVFHVIALSTLCYVLIEHLFIGRHRASPDNTPDVELSERLERKPDRSVMNGILDVELSERLEHKPGRPVMNGILDVELSERLERKPGRPVMNGILDVELSERLERKPGRPVMNGILDVERQKAKMIGFLIGFGAFAVAIGYVIAPILPNVTRNPLFVILGSPVAGVQTLDQLPLFPYLGYYLLGCAIGQTLYASGEPFWKGERGLLHTFGRPIRFMGRHALFVYLFHQPVLLSFLWLLSQIGLF
;
A
#
# COMPACT_ATOMS: atom_id res chain seq x y z
N MET A 1 7.04 11.42 -34.09
CA MET A 1 7.99 11.27 -32.97
C MET A 1 7.18 11.29 -31.68
N GLU A 2 7.12 10.13 -31.04
CA GLU A 2 6.32 9.81 -29.86
C GLU A 2 6.54 10.78 -28.70
N LYS A 3 5.46 11.33 -28.17
CA LYS A 3 5.45 11.91 -26.83
C LYS A 3 5.42 10.76 -25.83
N GLU A 4 6.61 10.39 -25.38
CA GLU A 4 6.88 9.52 -24.26
C GLU A 4 5.91 9.85 -23.10
N HIS A 5 5.07 8.87 -22.74
CA HIS A 5 4.16 8.95 -21.60
C HIS A 5 4.98 9.15 -20.32
N ALA A 6 5.12 10.40 -19.89
CA ALA A 6 5.57 10.74 -18.55
C ALA A 6 4.60 10.10 -17.55
N LYS A 7 5.01 8.96 -17.01
CA LYS A 7 4.36 8.25 -15.91
C LYS A 7 4.28 9.22 -14.73
N GLU A 8 3.13 9.90 -14.57
CA GLU A 8 2.88 10.81 -13.45
C GLU A 8 3.34 10.14 -12.15
N LYS A 9 4.37 10.71 -11.52
CA LYS A 9 4.88 10.22 -10.23
C LYS A 9 3.72 10.32 -9.25
N ARG A 10 3.16 9.17 -8.86
CA ARG A 10 2.15 9.05 -7.79
C ARG A 10 2.51 10.01 -6.66
N GLY A 11 1.61 10.95 -6.38
CA GLY A 11 1.82 11.98 -5.36
C GLY A 11 2.20 11.34 -4.03
N ARG A 12 3.27 11.85 -3.40
CA ARG A 12 3.64 11.41 -2.05
C ARG A 12 2.66 12.02 -1.06
N ILE A 13 2.16 11.21 -0.12
CA ILE A 13 1.23 11.68 0.91
C ILE A 13 2.02 12.15 2.14
N PRO A 14 1.96 13.45 2.49
CA PRO A 14 2.73 14.01 3.61
C PRO A 14 2.37 13.41 4.98
N GLU A 15 1.10 13.12 5.24
CA GLU A 15 0.66 12.54 6.52
C GLU A 15 1.26 11.14 6.75
N ILE A 16 1.32 10.30 5.71
CA ILE A 16 1.88 8.95 5.80
C ILE A 16 3.39 9.03 6.04
N ASP A 17 4.06 9.99 5.41
CA ASP A 17 5.48 10.26 5.68
C ASP A 17 5.68 10.73 7.13
N PHE A 18 4.80 11.59 7.66
CA PHE A 18 4.85 12.02 9.06
C PHE A 18 4.66 10.86 10.03
N LEU A 19 3.63 10.03 9.81
CA LEU A 19 3.35 8.85 10.66
C LEU A 19 4.52 7.85 10.64
N ARG A 20 5.14 7.60 9.48
CA ARG A 20 6.36 6.77 9.41
C ARG A 20 7.51 7.39 10.20
N GLY A 21 7.75 8.68 10.02
CA GLY A 21 8.78 9.39 10.76
C GLY A 21 8.57 9.34 12.27
N PHE A 22 7.32 9.50 12.71
CA PHE A 22 6.96 9.42 14.12
C PHE A 22 7.17 8.01 14.69
N ALA A 23 6.77 6.96 13.96
CA ALA A 23 7.04 5.58 14.35
C ALA A 23 8.55 5.29 14.46
N LEU A 24 9.37 5.84 13.55
CA LEU A 24 10.82 5.72 13.62
C LEU A 24 11.42 6.47 14.81
N LEU A 25 10.92 7.66 15.12
CA LEU A 25 11.36 8.41 16.29
C LEU A 25 11.08 7.64 17.58
N LEU A 26 9.89 7.04 17.72
CA LEU A 26 9.55 6.19 18.86
C LEU A 26 10.44 4.94 18.95
N MET A 27 10.78 4.35 17.81
CA MET A 27 11.71 3.22 17.75
C MET A 27 13.12 3.62 18.20
N ILE A 28 13.67 4.72 17.67
CA ILE A 28 14.98 5.26 18.08
C ILE A 28 14.99 5.58 19.58
N TRP A 29 13.91 6.20 20.08
CA TRP A 29 13.75 6.50 21.49
C TRP A 29 13.79 5.24 22.36
N HIS A 30 13.04 4.20 21.99
CA HIS A 30 13.07 2.90 22.67
C HIS A 30 14.48 2.29 22.68
N HIS A 31 15.16 2.24 21.53
CA HIS A 31 16.53 1.70 21.46
C HIS A 31 17.52 2.53 22.30
N THR A 32 17.40 3.85 22.29
CA THR A 32 18.25 4.75 23.11
C THR A 32 18.12 4.43 24.59
N MET A 33 16.89 4.28 25.07
CA MET A 33 16.65 3.93 26.47
C MET A 33 17.15 2.52 26.81
N TYR A 34 17.00 1.57 25.89
CA TYR A 34 17.49 0.20 26.06
C TYR A 34 19.02 0.18 26.16
N ASP A 35 19.71 0.84 25.22
CA ASP A 35 21.17 0.89 25.16
C ASP A 35 21.75 1.56 26.41
N ILE A 36 21.18 2.68 26.84
CA ILE A 36 21.61 3.39 28.07
C ILE A 36 21.56 2.46 29.29
N ARG A 37 20.49 1.69 29.44
CA ARG A 37 20.29 0.80 30.60
C ARG A 37 21.12 -0.47 30.52
N TYR A 38 21.11 -1.14 29.37
CA TYR A 38 21.61 -2.50 29.22
C TYR A 38 23.04 -2.59 28.67
N ILE A 39 23.46 -1.64 27.82
CA ILE A 39 24.79 -1.63 27.21
C ILE A 39 25.74 -0.72 27.99
N PHE A 40 25.27 0.46 28.40
CA PHE A 40 26.08 1.42 29.17
C PHE A 40 25.89 1.28 30.68
N HIS A 41 25.03 0.35 31.13
CA HIS A 41 24.81 0.03 32.55
C HIS A 41 24.44 1.23 33.44
N ILE A 42 23.80 2.26 32.85
CA ILE A 42 23.29 3.40 33.60
C ILE A 42 21.91 3.03 34.15
N ASP A 43 21.68 3.21 35.46
CA ASP A 43 20.38 2.95 36.08
C ASP A 43 19.37 4.06 35.78
N ALA A 44 19.11 4.28 34.50
CA ALA A 44 18.06 5.12 33.96
C ALA A 44 17.00 4.23 33.28
N PHE A 45 15.79 4.76 33.13
CA PHE A 45 14.70 4.13 32.38
C PHE A 45 14.29 2.72 32.87
N ALA A 46 14.38 2.46 34.18
CA ALA A 46 13.99 1.19 34.80
C ALA A 46 12.53 0.78 34.52
N PHE A 47 11.65 1.74 34.20
CA PHE A 47 10.27 1.44 33.80
C PHE A 47 10.15 0.57 32.55
N GLN A 48 11.22 0.43 31.75
CA GLN A 48 11.23 -0.47 30.59
C GLN A 48 11.02 -1.93 30.97
N ASP A 49 11.42 -2.31 32.18
CA ASP A 49 11.33 -3.68 32.70
C ASP A 49 9.94 -3.95 33.31
N SER A 50 9.11 -2.91 33.42
CA SER A 50 7.75 -3.06 33.91
C SER A 50 6.88 -3.85 32.93
N TYR A 51 5.96 -4.63 33.49
CA TYR A 51 5.06 -5.48 32.72
C TYR A 51 4.27 -4.69 31.66
N TRP A 52 3.77 -3.50 32.00
CA TRP A 52 2.96 -2.69 31.09
C TRP A 52 3.77 -2.20 29.88
N PHE A 53 5.01 -1.75 30.09
CA PHE A 53 5.83 -1.24 28.99
C PHE A 53 6.24 -2.39 28.06
N TYR A 54 6.67 -3.51 28.64
CA TYR A 54 7.07 -4.69 27.87
C TYR A 54 5.92 -5.31 27.07
N ARG A 55 4.74 -5.45 27.68
CA ARG A 55 3.58 -6.13 27.04
C ARG A 55 2.71 -5.24 26.17
N ILE A 56 2.70 -3.93 26.43
CA ILE A 56 1.80 -2.99 25.77
C ILE A 56 2.59 -1.91 25.03
N GLY A 57 3.50 -1.23 25.73
CA GLY A 57 4.29 -0.12 25.16
C GLY A 57 5.09 -0.52 23.92
N ARG A 58 5.95 -1.54 24.03
CA ARG A 58 6.81 -2.01 22.92
C ARG A 58 5.98 -2.49 21.72
N PRO A 59 4.96 -3.36 21.89
CA PRO A 59 4.14 -3.81 20.76
C PRO A 59 3.39 -2.69 20.05
N ILE A 60 2.96 -1.62 20.74
CA ILE A 60 2.26 -0.49 20.11
C ILE A 60 3.15 0.22 19.09
N VAL A 61 4.42 0.47 19.42
CA VAL A 61 5.36 1.13 18.50
C VAL A 61 5.54 0.30 17.22
N LEU A 62 5.70 -1.01 17.38
CA LEU A 62 5.83 -1.96 16.28
C LEU A 62 4.53 -2.08 15.45
N ALA A 63 3.38 -2.14 16.12
CA ALA A 63 2.07 -2.18 15.48
C ALA A 63 1.82 -0.92 14.64
N LEU A 64 2.13 0.27 15.18
CA LEU A 64 2.05 1.53 14.45
C LEU A 64 2.94 1.51 13.20
N PHE A 65 4.21 1.11 13.35
CA PHE A 65 5.14 1.05 12.22
C PHE A 65 4.64 0.12 11.10
N LEU A 66 4.14 -1.06 11.46
CA LEU A 66 3.63 -2.04 10.49
C LEU A 66 2.30 -1.64 9.87
N LEU A 67 1.39 -1.04 10.63
CA LEU A 67 0.16 -0.44 10.10
C LEU A 67 0.49 0.57 9.00
N VAL A 68 1.41 1.51 9.27
CA VAL A 68 1.76 2.56 8.30
C VAL A 68 2.54 1.98 7.10
N SER A 69 3.36 0.95 7.31
CA SER A 69 4.02 0.21 6.23
C SER A 69 3.01 -0.50 5.32
N GLY A 70 1.94 -1.06 5.90
CA GLY A 70 0.78 -1.64 5.22
C GLY A 70 0.02 -0.61 4.39
N ILE A 71 -0.33 0.56 4.97
CA ILE A 71 -0.98 1.67 4.24
C ILE A 71 -0.14 2.06 3.01
N SER A 72 1.18 2.07 3.16
CA SER A 72 2.12 2.45 2.09
C SER A 72 2.12 1.49 0.89
N THR A 73 1.55 0.28 1.00
CA THR A 73 1.45 -0.68 -0.12
C THR A 73 0.56 -0.19 -1.27
N ARG A 74 -0.46 0.62 -0.98
CA ARG A 74 -1.36 1.22 -1.99
C ARG A 74 -0.63 2.11 -2.98
N PHE A 75 0.43 2.79 -2.54
CA PHE A 75 1.20 3.75 -3.33
C PHE A 75 2.38 3.11 -4.05
N SER A 76 2.76 1.90 -3.67
CA SER A 76 3.84 1.14 -4.29
C SER A 76 3.50 0.74 -5.72
N GLY A 77 4.43 0.94 -6.66
CA GLY A 77 4.20 0.63 -8.07
C GLY A 77 4.08 -0.87 -8.35
N ASN A 78 4.89 -1.70 -7.67
CA ASN A 78 4.85 -3.16 -7.79
C ASN A 78 5.14 -3.78 -6.42
N ASN A 79 4.08 -4.27 -5.77
CA ASN A 79 4.17 -4.86 -4.43
C ASN A 79 4.90 -6.20 -4.42
N LEU A 80 4.82 -7.00 -5.48
CA LEU A 80 5.58 -8.25 -5.60
C LEU A 80 7.09 -7.97 -5.61
N LYS A 81 7.54 -7.05 -6.47
CA LYS A 81 8.96 -6.64 -6.54
C LYS A 81 9.41 -5.94 -5.25
N ARG A 82 8.52 -5.22 -4.55
CA ARG A 82 8.83 -4.65 -3.23
C ARG A 82 9.03 -5.75 -2.19
N GLY A 83 8.09 -6.69 -2.07
CA GLY A 83 8.16 -7.80 -1.13
C GLY A 83 9.39 -8.67 -1.33
N LEU A 84 9.66 -9.09 -2.57
CA LEU A 84 10.84 -9.90 -2.89
C LEU A 84 12.17 -9.19 -2.61
N ARG A 85 12.29 -7.89 -2.95
CA ARG A 85 13.49 -7.12 -2.63
C ARG A 85 13.71 -6.99 -1.13
N MET A 86 12.66 -6.77 -0.35
CA MET A 86 12.76 -6.70 1.10
C MET A 86 13.09 -8.05 1.72
N PHE A 87 12.54 -9.15 1.18
CA PHE A 87 12.87 -10.50 1.61
C PHE A 87 14.35 -10.81 1.38
N LEU A 88 14.84 -10.56 0.16
CA LEU A 88 16.26 -10.76 -0.17
C LEU A 88 17.18 -9.93 0.73
N PHE A 89 16.83 -8.65 0.95
CA PHE A 89 17.58 -7.79 1.87
C PHE A 89 17.61 -8.36 3.30
N ALA A 90 16.47 -8.84 3.79
CA ALA A 90 16.36 -9.40 5.14
C ALA A 90 17.21 -10.67 5.30
N VAL A 91 17.20 -11.57 4.31
CA VAL A 91 18.05 -12.77 4.28
C VAL A 91 19.53 -12.40 4.24
N ILE A 92 19.92 -11.43 3.40
CA ILE A 92 21.30 -10.94 3.34
C ILE A 92 21.74 -10.39 4.71
N ALA A 93 20.90 -9.59 5.38
CA ALA A 93 21.19 -9.07 6.71
C ALA A 93 21.39 -10.19 7.75
N THR A 94 20.53 -11.21 7.74
CA THR A 94 20.67 -12.40 8.61
C THR A 94 21.98 -13.14 8.36
N VAL A 95 22.32 -13.40 7.09
CA VAL A 95 23.54 -14.12 6.72
C VAL A 95 24.78 -13.32 7.10
N LEU A 96 24.81 -12.03 6.79
CA LEU A 96 25.95 -11.16 7.13
C LEU A 96 26.17 -11.08 8.63
N THR A 97 25.12 -10.91 9.43
CA THR A 97 25.25 -10.87 10.89
C THR A 97 25.61 -12.22 11.48
N ALA A 98 25.13 -13.33 10.93
CA ALA A 98 25.57 -14.67 11.32
C ALA A 98 27.07 -14.89 11.05
N ILE A 99 27.58 -14.44 9.89
CA ILE A 99 29.02 -14.49 9.58
C ILE A 99 29.82 -13.64 10.57
N VAL A 100 29.39 -12.42 10.84
CA VAL A 100 30.06 -11.53 11.80
C VAL A 100 30.06 -12.15 13.20
N GLU A 101 28.96 -12.77 13.61
CA GLU A 101 28.87 -13.46 14.91
C GLU A 101 29.84 -14.64 14.99
N VAL A 102 29.95 -15.47 13.94
CA VAL A 102 30.91 -16.58 13.92
C VAL A 102 32.37 -16.09 13.99
N ILE A 103 32.66 -14.92 13.41
CA ILE A 103 34.02 -14.35 13.40
C ILE A 103 34.35 -13.63 14.71
N THR A 104 33.40 -12.87 15.27
CA THR A 104 33.64 -11.93 16.38
C THR A 104 33.10 -12.40 17.73
N GLY A 105 32.05 -13.22 17.74
CA GLY A 105 31.37 -13.73 18.93
C GLY A 105 30.70 -12.66 19.80
N TRP A 106 30.44 -11.46 19.28
CA TRP A 106 30.05 -10.30 20.08
C TRP A 106 28.82 -9.54 19.56
N LEU A 107 28.41 -9.76 18.30
CA LEU A 107 27.36 -8.94 17.70
C LEU A 107 25.96 -9.54 17.95
N GLY A 108 25.84 -10.86 18.02
CA GLY A 108 24.56 -11.56 17.92
C GLY A 108 24.02 -11.60 16.49
N VAL A 109 23.03 -12.45 16.27
CA VAL A 109 22.45 -12.70 14.93
C VAL A 109 21.13 -11.95 14.78
N ILE A 110 20.97 -11.21 13.67
CA ILE A 110 19.67 -10.66 13.28
C ILE A 110 18.88 -11.81 12.65
N PHE A 111 17.93 -12.38 13.38
CA PHE A 111 17.15 -13.53 12.90
C PHE A 111 15.66 -13.25 12.88
N PHE A 112 15.04 -13.35 11.70
CA PHE A 112 13.61 -13.11 11.50
C PHE A 112 13.14 -11.74 12.07
N ASN A 113 13.81 -10.69 11.61
CA ASN A 113 13.54 -9.30 12.01
C ASN A 113 12.29 -8.69 11.33
N VAL A 114 12.04 -7.40 11.59
CA VAL A 114 10.92 -6.65 10.99
C VAL A 114 10.90 -6.67 9.46
N PHE A 115 12.05 -6.78 8.79
CA PHE A 115 12.10 -6.82 7.34
C PHE A 115 11.53 -8.14 6.79
N HIS A 116 11.73 -9.26 7.48
CA HIS A 116 11.08 -10.52 7.13
C HIS A 116 9.56 -10.39 7.26
N VAL A 117 9.09 -9.80 8.36
CA VAL A 117 7.65 -9.60 8.61
C VAL A 117 7.04 -8.69 7.55
N ILE A 118 7.65 -7.54 7.23
CA ILE A 118 7.17 -6.65 6.16
C ILE A 118 7.16 -7.35 4.81
N ALA A 119 8.23 -8.09 4.48
CA ALA A 119 8.35 -8.78 3.20
C ALA A 119 7.27 -9.85 3.05
N LEU A 120 7.13 -10.74 4.03
CA LEU A 120 6.11 -11.80 4.04
C LEU A 120 4.69 -11.23 4.05
N SER A 121 4.45 -10.17 4.82
CA SER A 121 3.13 -9.50 4.83
C SER A 121 2.81 -8.83 3.49
N THR A 122 3.81 -8.26 2.82
CA THR A 122 3.64 -7.70 1.46
C THR A 122 3.32 -8.78 0.43
N LEU A 123 4.01 -9.92 0.51
CA LEU A 123 3.76 -11.07 -0.37
C LEU A 123 2.39 -11.70 -0.10
N CYS A 124 1.99 -11.79 1.17
CA CYS A 124 0.65 -12.21 1.58
C CYS A 124 -0.42 -11.27 1.02
N TYR A 125 -0.23 -9.94 1.11
CA TYR A 125 -1.12 -8.97 0.49
C TYR A 125 -1.22 -9.16 -1.04
N VAL A 126 -0.11 -9.36 -1.74
CA VAL A 126 -0.11 -9.61 -3.20
C VAL A 126 -0.89 -10.87 -3.55
N LEU A 127 -0.75 -11.94 -2.76
CA LEU A 127 -1.51 -13.16 -2.94
C LEU A 127 -3.01 -12.91 -2.76
N ILE A 128 -3.41 -12.19 -1.71
CA ILE A 128 -4.81 -11.81 -1.46
C ILE A 128 -5.34 -10.96 -2.63
N GLU A 129 -4.61 -9.93 -3.04
CA GLU A 129 -4.97 -9.07 -4.17
C GLU A 129 -5.17 -9.90 -5.46
N HIS A 130 -4.29 -10.86 -5.73
CA HIS A 130 -4.42 -11.75 -6.87
C HIS A 130 -5.64 -12.69 -6.78
N LEU A 131 -5.97 -13.21 -5.60
CA LEU A 131 -7.12 -14.11 -5.39
C LEU A 131 -8.47 -13.42 -5.63
N PHE A 132 -8.59 -12.13 -5.27
CA PHE A 132 -9.83 -11.37 -5.41
C PHE A 132 -9.93 -10.61 -6.74
N ILE A 133 -8.85 -9.96 -7.17
CA ILE A 133 -8.84 -9.08 -8.36
C ILE A 133 -8.26 -9.78 -9.59
N GLY A 134 -7.28 -10.67 -9.41
CA GLY A 134 -6.59 -11.37 -10.51
C GLY A 134 -7.50 -12.26 -11.36
N ARG A 135 -8.59 -12.79 -10.79
CA ARG A 135 -9.59 -13.59 -11.53
C ARG A 135 -10.38 -12.78 -12.57
N HIS A 136 -10.52 -11.46 -12.43
CA HIS A 136 -11.27 -10.62 -13.37
C HIS A 136 -10.43 -10.00 -14.49
N ARG A 137 -9.09 -10.08 -14.40
CA ARG A 137 -8.22 -9.72 -15.54
C ARG A 137 -8.23 -10.75 -16.67
N ALA A 138 -8.69 -11.97 -16.38
CA ALA A 138 -8.77 -13.09 -17.32
C ALA A 138 -10.22 -13.38 -17.75
N SER A 139 -11.03 -12.33 -17.94
CA SER A 139 -12.31 -12.49 -18.64
C SER A 139 -12.01 -12.90 -20.10
N PRO A 140 -12.71 -13.90 -20.69
CA PRO A 140 -12.39 -14.43 -22.02
C PRO A 140 -12.57 -13.40 -23.15
N ASP A 141 -13.39 -12.38 -22.92
CA ASP A 141 -13.59 -11.29 -23.85
C ASP A 141 -12.61 -10.16 -23.54
N ASN A 142 -11.70 -9.93 -24.47
CA ASN A 142 -10.51 -9.07 -24.46
C ASN A 142 -10.81 -7.55 -24.28
N THR A 143 -11.70 -7.20 -23.34
CA THR A 143 -12.16 -5.84 -23.03
C THR A 143 -11.32 -5.28 -21.87
N PRO A 144 -10.53 -4.21 -22.09
CA PRO A 144 -9.67 -3.60 -21.08
C PRO A 144 -10.48 -2.72 -20.11
N ASP A 145 -11.51 -3.27 -19.46
CA ASP A 145 -12.46 -2.51 -18.63
C ASP A 145 -11.88 -2.16 -17.25
N VAL A 146 -11.01 -3.02 -16.71
CA VAL A 146 -10.39 -2.83 -15.39
C VAL A 146 -9.30 -1.76 -15.42
N GLU A 147 -8.52 -1.68 -16.49
CA GLU A 147 -7.48 -0.65 -16.61
C GLU A 147 -8.09 0.73 -16.88
N LEU A 148 -9.21 0.78 -17.62
CA LEU A 148 -9.94 2.01 -17.87
C LEU A 148 -10.65 2.52 -16.60
N SER A 149 -11.32 1.64 -15.84
CA SER A 149 -11.95 2.02 -14.56
C SER A 149 -10.94 2.47 -13.51
N GLU A 150 -9.79 1.79 -13.37
CA GLU A 150 -8.70 2.29 -12.50
C GLU A 150 -8.09 3.61 -13.00
N ARG A 151 -8.08 3.87 -14.31
CA ARG A 151 -7.64 5.17 -14.87
C ARG A 151 -8.67 6.26 -14.62
N LEU A 152 -9.96 5.94 -14.65
CA LEU A 152 -11.07 6.86 -14.40
C LEU A 152 -11.19 7.22 -12.91
N GLU A 153 -11.10 6.26 -11.99
CA GLU A 153 -11.02 6.54 -10.53
C GLU A 153 -9.81 7.43 -10.17
N ARG A 154 -8.72 7.36 -10.95
CA ARG A 154 -7.49 8.13 -10.73
C ARG A 154 -7.50 9.54 -11.35
N LYS A 155 -8.47 9.88 -12.21
CA LYS A 155 -8.61 11.20 -12.83
C LYS A 155 -10.02 11.75 -12.59
N PRO A 156 -10.25 12.43 -11.46
CA PRO A 156 -11.57 12.99 -11.18
C PRO A 156 -11.94 14.17 -12.10
N ASP A 157 -10.99 14.80 -12.79
CA ASP A 157 -11.19 16.19 -13.23
C ASP A 157 -11.12 16.51 -14.74
N ARG A 158 -11.11 15.51 -15.63
CA ARG A 158 -11.34 15.80 -17.08
C ARG A 158 -12.04 14.65 -17.78
N SER A 159 -13.21 14.94 -18.34
CA SER A 159 -13.88 14.21 -19.43
C SER A 159 -14.92 13.13 -19.10
N VAL A 160 -15.47 13.06 -17.88
CA VAL A 160 -16.68 12.23 -17.62
C VAL A 160 -17.96 13.06 -17.59
N MET A 161 -17.85 14.37 -17.36
CA MET A 161 -19.02 15.26 -17.25
C MET A 161 -19.69 15.61 -18.59
N ASN A 162 -19.03 15.34 -19.73
CA ASN A 162 -19.61 15.60 -21.05
C ASN A 162 -20.47 14.44 -21.57
N GLY A 163 -20.35 13.22 -21.01
CA GLY A 163 -21.09 12.05 -21.52
C GLY A 163 -22.41 11.75 -20.81
N ILE A 164 -22.58 12.24 -19.57
CA ILE A 164 -23.81 12.01 -18.79
C ILE A 164 -24.79 13.17 -18.96
N LEU A 165 -24.29 14.38 -19.24
CA LEU A 165 -25.15 15.56 -19.43
C LEU A 165 -25.88 15.58 -20.79
N ASP A 166 -25.38 14.85 -21.79
CA ASP A 166 -26.00 14.78 -23.14
C ASP A 166 -27.24 13.87 -23.20
N VAL A 167 -27.39 12.95 -22.25
CA VAL A 167 -28.56 12.05 -22.21
C VAL A 167 -29.73 12.71 -21.47
N GLU A 168 -29.46 13.52 -20.45
CA GLU A 168 -30.52 14.19 -19.67
C GLU A 168 -31.01 15.48 -20.34
N LEU A 169 -30.21 16.06 -21.25
CA LEU A 169 -30.60 17.24 -22.03
C LEU A 169 -31.37 16.88 -23.32
N SER A 170 -31.18 15.67 -23.86
CA SER A 170 -31.88 15.21 -25.06
C SER A 170 -33.34 14.81 -24.79
N GLU A 171 -33.68 14.34 -23.58
CA GLU A 171 -35.08 14.05 -23.18
C GLU A 171 -35.93 15.31 -22.87
N ARG A 172 -35.32 16.49 -22.70
CA ARG A 172 -36.06 17.73 -22.39
C ARG A 172 -36.41 18.61 -23.60
N LEU A 173 -36.02 18.21 -24.82
CA LEU A 173 -36.20 19.05 -26.03
C LEU A 173 -37.31 18.61 -26.99
N GLU A 174 -38.16 17.63 -26.64
CA GLU A 174 -39.25 17.17 -27.53
C GLU A 174 -40.59 17.93 -27.40
N HIS A 175 -40.63 19.13 -26.81
CA HIS A 175 -41.89 19.90 -26.80
C HIS A 175 -41.68 21.39 -27.03
N LYS A 176 -41.68 21.78 -28.32
CA LYS A 176 -42.31 23.01 -28.84
C LYS A 176 -42.19 23.10 -30.37
N PRO A 177 -43.30 23.29 -31.11
CA PRO A 177 -43.21 23.55 -32.55
C PRO A 177 -42.90 25.03 -32.81
N GLY A 178 -41.99 25.27 -33.75
CA GLY A 178 -41.84 26.55 -34.45
C GLY A 178 -40.75 27.50 -33.94
N ARG A 179 -39.53 27.38 -34.50
CA ARG A 179 -38.69 28.45 -35.08
C ARG A 179 -37.26 27.94 -35.35
N PRO A 180 -36.56 28.44 -36.38
CA PRO A 180 -35.29 27.89 -36.84
C PRO A 180 -34.14 28.43 -35.98
N VAL A 181 -33.25 27.54 -35.53
CA VAL A 181 -31.95 27.92 -34.97
C VAL A 181 -30.89 27.57 -36.02
N MET A 182 -30.33 28.62 -36.59
CA MET A 182 -29.28 28.57 -37.60
C MET A 182 -27.91 28.62 -36.90
N ASN A 183 -27.01 27.75 -37.37
CA ASN A 183 -25.55 27.74 -37.21
C ASN A 183 -24.94 27.12 -35.94
N GLY A 184 -24.90 25.79 -35.91
CA GLY A 184 -23.68 25.04 -35.58
C GLY A 184 -22.88 24.78 -36.86
N ILE A 185 -21.62 25.17 -36.85
CA ILE A 185 -20.65 24.94 -37.93
C ILE A 185 -20.11 23.50 -37.83
N LEU A 186 -20.09 22.83 -38.98
CA LEU A 186 -19.34 21.62 -39.33
C LEU A 186 -19.76 20.28 -38.69
N ASP A 187 -20.49 19.46 -39.44
CA ASP A 187 -20.01 18.12 -39.86
C ASP A 187 -20.91 17.47 -40.94
N VAL A 188 -21.23 18.20 -42.00
CA VAL A 188 -21.93 17.64 -43.19
C VAL A 188 -21.01 17.53 -44.42
N GLU A 189 -19.75 17.97 -44.33
CA GLU A 189 -18.82 17.91 -45.46
C GLU A 189 -18.12 16.54 -45.63
N LEU A 190 -18.54 15.50 -44.89
CA LEU A 190 -18.05 14.13 -45.06
C LEU A 190 -19.08 13.14 -45.60
N SER A 191 -20.36 13.54 -45.74
CA SER A 191 -21.39 12.69 -46.36
C SER A 191 -21.60 12.96 -47.85
N GLU A 192 -21.23 14.13 -48.38
CA GLU A 192 -21.39 14.43 -49.81
C GLU A 192 -20.21 14.02 -50.72
N ARG A 193 -19.09 13.51 -50.16
CA ARG A 193 -17.94 13.03 -50.97
C ARG A 193 -17.99 11.55 -51.32
N LEU A 194 -19.01 10.80 -50.91
CA LEU A 194 -19.14 9.37 -51.22
C LEU A 194 -20.15 9.03 -52.33
N GLU A 195 -20.89 10.01 -52.88
CA GLU A 195 -21.89 9.75 -53.93
C GLU A 195 -21.39 9.93 -55.38
N ARG A 196 -20.08 9.93 -55.62
CA ARG A 196 -19.51 9.89 -57.00
C ARG A 196 -18.69 8.64 -57.26
N LYS A 197 -19.33 7.47 -57.24
CA LYS A 197 -18.92 6.32 -58.06
C LYS A 197 -20.17 5.60 -58.60
N PRO A 198 -20.38 5.53 -59.92
CA PRO A 198 -21.48 4.77 -60.49
C PRO A 198 -21.15 3.27 -60.44
N GLY A 199 -22.12 2.47 -60.01
CA GLY A 199 -22.10 1.01 -60.17
C GLY A 199 -22.04 0.21 -58.87
N ARG A 200 -23.17 0.13 -58.16
CA ARG A 200 -23.63 -1.03 -57.36
C ARG A 200 -25.10 -0.81 -56.96
N PRO A 201 -25.97 -1.83 -57.03
CA PRO A 201 -27.38 -1.64 -56.72
C PRO A 201 -27.60 -1.44 -55.21
N VAL A 202 -28.43 -0.46 -54.89
CA VAL A 202 -28.96 -0.18 -53.55
C VAL A 202 -29.84 -1.36 -53.13
N MET A 203 -29.45 -2.03 -52.04
CA MET A 203 -30.29 -3.04 -51.38
C MET A 203 -30.97 -2.34 -50.20
N ASN A 204 -32.26 -2.10 -50.37
CA ASN A 204 -33.16 -1.40 -49.46
C ASN A 204 -33.26 -2.06 -48.07
N GLY A 205 -33.32 -1.22 -47.03
CA GLY A 205 -34.34 -1.32 -45.98
C GLY A 205 -34.21 -2.36 -44.87
N ILE A 206 -33.15 -3.16 -44.81
CA ILE A 206 -32.97 -4.18 -43.75
C ILE A 206 -31.90 -3.77 -42.72
N LEU A 207 -30.98 -2.86 -43.08
CA LEU A 207 -29.83 -2.55 -42.24
C LEU A 207 -30.14 -1.58 -41.09
N ASP A 208 -31.21 -0.78 -41.18
CA ASP A 208 -31.53 0.20 -40.13
C ASP A 208 -32.15 -0.42 -38.88
N VAL A 209 -32.91 -1.52 -39.01
CA VAL A 209 -33.51 -2.22 -37.85
C VAL A 209 -32.46 -3.03 -37.08
N GLU A 210 -31.52 -3.67 -37.80
CA GLU A 210 -30.43 -4.40 -37.15
C GLU A 210 -29.40 -3.45 -36.52
N LEU A 211 -29.20 -2.25 -37.10
CA LEU A 211 -28.34 -1.22 -36.53
C LEU A 211 -29.01 -0.53 -35.33
N SER A 212 -30.33 -0.30 -35.37
CA SER A 212 -31.09 0.21 -34.23
C SER A 212 -31.18 -0.80 -33.09
N GLU A 213 -31.36 -2.10 -33.37
CA GLU A 213 -31.28 -3.15 -32.34
C GLU A 213 -29.87 -3.31 -31.75
N ARG A 214 -28.82 -3.09 -32.55
CA ARG A 214 -27.42 -3.06 -32.05
C ARG A 214 -27.11 -1.82 -31.21
N LEU A 215 -27.77 -0.69 -31.48
CA LEU A 215 -27.70 0.53 -30.65
C LEU A 215 -28.57 0.43 -29.38
N GLU A 216 -29.69 -0.30 -29.43
CA GLU A 216 -30.55 -0.61 -28.28
C GLU A 216 -29.98 -1.69 -27.35
N ARG A 217 -28.98 -2.48 -27.81
CA ARG A 217 -28.10 -3.24 -26.91
C ARG A 217 -27.26 -2.27 -26.10
N LYS A 218 -27.89 -1.66 -25.08
CA LYS A 218 -27.33 -0.69 -24.13
C LYS A 218 -25.83 -0.91 -23.93
N PRO A 219 -24.97 -0.16 -24.65
CA PRO A 219 -23.52 -0.32 -24.55
C PRO A 219 -23.00 -0.06 -23.13
N GLY A 220 -23.81 0.61 -22.30
CA GLY A 220 -23.53 0.88 -20.89
C GLY A 220 -23.91 -0.22 -19.89
N ARG A 221 -24.79 -1.19 -20.20
CA ARG A 221 -25.16 -2.24 -19.22
C ARG A 221 -24.01 -3.23 -18.93
N PRO A 222 -23.27 -3.75 -19.93
CA PRO A 222 -22.15 -4.67 -19.69
C PRO A 222 -21.00 -3.98 -18.95
N VAL A 223 -20.65 -2.76 -19.36
CA VAL A 223 -19.56 -1.97 -18.76
C VAL A 223 -19.89 -1.57 -17.32
N MET A 224 -21.13 -1.14 -17.04
CA MET A 224 -21.58 -0.81 -15.68
C MET A 224 -21.57 -2.06 -14.78
N ASN A 225 -22.00 -3.23 -15.29
CA ASN A 225 -21.93 -4.48 -14.55
C ASN A 225 -20.48 -4.89 -14.24
N GLY A 226 -19.55 -4.71 -15.19
CA GLY A 226 -18.13 -4.96 -14.98
C GLY A 226 -17.50 -4.04 -13.94
N ILE A 227 -17.84 -2.75 -13.94
CA ILE A 227 -17.37 -1.78 -12.93
C ILE A 227 -17.91 -2.15 -11.54
N LEU A 228 -19.22 -2.44 -11.43
CA LEU A 228 -19.85 -2.86 -10.18
C LEU A 228 -19.25 -4.17 -9.64
N ASP A 229 -18.89 -5.10 -10.53
CA ASP A 229 -18.21 -6.34 -10.14
C ASP A 229 -16.81 -6.08 -9.59
N VAL A 230 -16.03 -5.19 -10.22
CA VAL A 230 -14.70 -4.80 -9.72
C VAL A 230 -14.78 -4.14 -8.34
N GLU A 231 -15.69 -3.18 -8.15
CA GLU A 231 -15.91 -2.52 -6.86
C GLU A 231 -16.36 -3.53 -5.79
N ARG A 232 -17.26 -4.46 -6.15
CA ARG A 232 -17.69 -5.53 -5.26
C ARG A 232 -16.54 -6.45 -4.87
N GLN A 233 -15.64 -6.81 -5.79
CA GLN A 233 -14.46 -7.62 -5.47
C GLN A 233 -13.45 -6.85 -4.60
N LYS A 234 -13.23 -5.56 -4.86
CA LYS A 234 -12.42 -4.69 -4.00
C LYS A 234 -13.01 -4.65 -2.58
N ALA A 235 -14.32 -4.48 -2.43
CA ALA A 235 -14.99 -4.49 -1.13
C ALA A 235 -14.84 -5.83 -0.40
N LYS A 236 -15.00 -6.96 -1.11
CA LYS A 236 -14.76 -8.30 -0.54
C LYS A 236 -13.30 -8.48 -0.10
N MET A 237 -12.35 -8.02 -0.90
CA MET A 237 -10.92 -8.06 -0.57
C MET A 237 -10.63 -7.25 0.70
N ILE A 238 -11.16 -6.03 0.81
CA ILE A 238 -11.01 -5.19 2.00
C ILE A 238 -11.61 -5.88 3.23
N GLY A 239 -12.81 -6.44 3.12
CA GLY A 239 -13.44 -7.21 4.19
C GLY A 239 -12.58 -8.41 4.62
N PHE A 240 -11.98 -9.12 3.65
CA PHE A 240 -11.06 -10.22 3.93
C PHE A 240 -9.78 -9.74 4.63
N LEU A 241 -9.18 -8.64 4.20
CA LEU A 241 -7.99 -8.06 4.85
C LEU A 241 -8.28 -7.69 6.31
N ILE A 242 -9.46 -7.13 6.61
CA ILE A 242 -9.88 -6.80 7.97
C ILE A 242 -10.07 -8.06 8.80
N GLY A 243 -10.87 -9.03 8.29
CA GLY A 243 -11.17 -10.27 9.01
C GLY A 243 -9.93 -11.12 9.26
N PHE A 244 -9.12 -11.36 8.22
CA PHE A 244 -7.89 -12.12 8.33
C PHE A 244 -6.82 -11.38 9.14
N GLY A 245 -6.74 -10.05 9.01
CA GLY A 245 -5.85 -9.23 9.82
C GLY A 245 -6.19 -9.29 11.32
N ALA A 246 -7.46 -9.14 11.69
CA ALA A 246 -7.93 -9.27 13.07
C ALA A 246 -7.72 -10.67 13.62
N PHE A 247 -8.00 -11.71 12.81
CA PHE A 247 -7.71 -13.09 13.16
C PHE A 247 -6.21 -13.32 13.43
N ALA A 248 -5.33 -12.81 12.55
CA ALA A 248 -3.89 -12.87 12.71
C ALA A 248 -3.39 -12.19 14.00
N VAL A 249 -4.02 -11.08 14.41
CA VAL A 249 -3.72 -10.45 15.70
C VAL A 249 -4.15 -11.36 16.85
N ALA A 250 -5.40 -11.83 16.84
CA ALA A 250 -5.95 -12.67 17.90
C ALA A 250 -5.16 -13.97 18.08
N ILE A 251 -4.88 -14.69 16.98
CA ILE A 251 -4.13 -15.94 17.03
C ILE A 251 -2.71 -15.72 17.55
N GLY A 252 -2.08 -14.58 17.26
CA GLY A 252 -0.76 -14.23 17.79
C GLY A 252 -0.72 -14.22 19.32
N TYR A 253 -1.74 -13.64 19.96
CA TYR A 253 -1.83 -13.63 21.42
C TYR A 253 -2.19 -15.00 22.01
N VAL A 254 -2.93 -15.83 21.27
CA VAL A 254 -3.28 -17.20 21.69
C VAL A 254 -2.09 -18.15 21.60
N ILE A 255 -1.28 -18.08 20.53
CA ILE A 255 -0.14 -18.98 20.33
C ILE A 255 1.07 -18.62 21.18
N ALA A 256 1.28 -17.32 21.45
CA ALA A 256 2.46 -16.84 22.17
C ALA A 256 2.75 -17.57 23.50
N PRO A 257 1.77 -17.84 24.40
CA PRO A 257 2.03 -18.58 25.63
C PRO A 257 2.21 -20.10 25.44
N ILE A 258 1.86 -20.65 24.28
CA ILE A 258 1.93 -22.10 23.98
C ILE A 258 3.29 -22.48 23.38
N LEU A 259 3.99 -21.50 22.80
CA LEU A 259 5.27 -21.70 22.15
C LEU A 259 6.37 -22.13 23.15
N PRO A 260 7.31 -22.99 22.72
CA PRO A 260 8.42 -23.40 23.57
C PRO A 260 9.33 -22.21 23.92
N ASN A 261 9.86 -22.21 25.15
CA ASN A 261 10.74 -21.16 25.67
C ASN A 261 12.02 -20.97 24.84
N VAL A 262 12.53 -22.05 24.24
CA VAL A 262 13.64 -22.06 23.29
C VAL A 262 13.43 -23.15 22.26
N THR A 263 13.91 -22.95 21.03
CA THR A 263 13.78 -23.96 19.97
C THR A 263 14.86 -23.85 18.90
N ARG A 264 15.09 -24.94 18.18
CA ARG A 264 15.85 -24.95 16.92
C ARG A 264 14.95 -25.12 15.69
N ASN A 265 13.63 -25.31 15.90
CA ASN A 265 12.70 -25.49 14.81
C ASN A 265 12.37 -24.12 14.17
N PRO A 266 12.70 -23.90 12.89
CA PRO A 266 12.53 -22.60 12.24
C PRO A 266 11.08 -22.11 12.26
N LEU A 267 10.09 -23.02 12.25
CA LEU A 267 8.67 -22.64 12.31
C LEU A 267 8.33 -21.98 13.65
N PHE A 268 8.77 -22.56 14.76
CA PHE A 268 8.53 -21.98 16.09
C PHE A 268 9.30 -20.67 16.27
N VAL A 269 10.48 -20.52 15.66
CA VAL A 269 11.21 -19.24 15.68
C VAL A 269 10.44 -18.14 14.95
N ILE A 270 9.91 -18.45 13.76
CA ILE A 270 9.03 -17.55 12.98
C ILE A 270 7.78 -17.16 13.78
N LEU A 271 7.24 -18.08 14.58
CA LEU A 271 6.08 -17.82 15.43
C LEU A 271 6.41 -17.07 16.71
N GLY A 272 7.68 -17.02 17.13
CA GLY A 272 8.15 -16.19 18.24
C GLY A 272 9.03 -16.85 19.29
N SER A 273 9.29 -18.16 19.20
CA SER A 273 10.20 -18.84 20.13
C SER A 273 11.66 -18.39 19.93
N PRO A 274 12.38 -18.00 20.99
CA PRO A 274 13.81 -17.73 20.91
C PRO A 274 14.62 -18.90 20.34
N VAL A 275 15.67 -18.58 19.58
CA VAL A 275 16.59 -19.58 19.02
C VAL A 275 17.47 -20.16 20.12
N ALA A 276 17.49 -21.48 20.25
CA ALA A 276 18.27 -22.15 21.29
C ALA A 276 19.78 -22.01 21.06
N GLY A 277 20.48 -21.38 22.01
CA GLY A 277 21.94 -21.25 22.01
C GLY A 277 22.50 -20.18 21.06
N VAL A 278 21.64 -19.25 20.60
CA VAL A 278 22.04 -18.14 19.74
C VAL A 278 21.52 -16.85 20.36
N GLN A 279 22.40 -15.86 20.56
CA GLN A 279 21.98 -14.53 20.95
C GLN A 279 21.38 -13.82 19.73
N THR A 280 20.07 -13.56 19.78
CA THR A 280 19.37 -12.82 18.73
C THR A 280 19.23 -11.35 19.12
N LEU A 281 19.60 -10.46 18.20
CA LEU A 281 19.47 -9.01 18.41
C LEU A 281 18.04 -8.53 18.16
N ASP A 282 17.48 -8.93 17.02
CA ASP A 282 16.17 -8.49 16.54
C ASP A 282 15.41 -9.70 16.02
N GLN A 283 14.57 -10.27 16.89
CA GLN A 283 13.63 -11.32 16.53
C GLN A 283 12.20 -10.82 16.72
N LEU A 284 11.43 -10.80 15.62
CA LEU A 284 10.04 -10.33 15.62
C LEU A 284 9.13 -11.46 15.12
N PRO A 285 8.17 -11.96 15.92
CA PRO A 285 7.29 -13.03 15.47
C PRO A 285 6.43 -12.59 14.28
N LEU A 286 5.97 -13.54 13.46
CA LEU A 286 5.07 -13.23 12.35
C LEU A 286 3.70 -12.75 12.85
N PHE A 287 3.19 -13.37 13.91
CA PHE A 287 1.93 -12.99 14.56
C PHE A 287 2.24 -12.31 15.90
N PRO A 288 1.53 -11.24 16.29
CA PRO A 288 0.34 -10.61 15.67
C PRO A 288 0.66 -9.64 14.51
N TYR A 289 1.93 -9.45 14.18
CA TYR A 289 2.43 -8.35 13.37
C TYR A 289 2.00 -8.36 11.89
N LEU A 290 1.85 -9.55 11.30
CA LEU A 290 1.18 -9.74 10.01
C LEU A 290 -0.22 -9.12 10.02
N GLY A 291 -0.97 -9.30 11.10
CA GLY A 291 -2.32 -8.77 11.25
C GLY A 291 -2.35 -7.25 11.23
N TYR A 292 -1.49 -6.59 12.01
CA TYR A 292 -1.35 -5.13 11.97
C TYR A 292 -0.97 -4.62 10.58
N TYR A 293 -0.09 -5.32 9.87
CA TYR A 293 0.26 -4.95 8.50
C TYR A 293 -0.93 -5.02 7.54
N LEU A 294 -1.71 -6.11 7.60
CA LEU A 294 -2.87 -6.32 6.73
C LEU A 294 -4.02 -5.35 7.03
N LEU A 295 -4.24 -5.02 8.31
CA LEU A 295 -5.15 -3.95 8.71
C LEU A 295 -4.70 -2.60 8.14
N GLY A 296 -3.38 -2.36 8.11
CA GLY A 296 -2.79 -1.20 7.44
C GLY A 296 -3.08 -1.18 5.94
N CYS A 297 -2.97 -2.33 5.26
CA CYS A 297 -3.35 -2.45 3.86
C CYS A 297 -4.84 -2.13 3.65
N ALA A 298 -5.73 -2.63 4.52
CA ALA A 298 -7.16 -2.34 4.45
C ALA A 298 -7.44 -0.83 4.60
N ILE A 299 -6.80 -0.17 5.57
CA ILE A 299 -6.88 1.30 5.76
C ILE A 299 -6.37 2.03 4.51
N GLY A 300 -5.26 1.57 3.91
CA GLY A 300 -4.72 2.14 2.68
C GLY A 300 -5.69 2.03 1.50
N GLN A 301 -6.41 0.92 1.39
CA GLN A 301 -7.39 0.68 0.34
C GLN A 301 -8.71 1.44 0.54
N THR A 302 -9.09 1.77 1.79
CA THR A 302 -10.32 2.51 2.09
C THR A 302 -10.08 4.03 2.16
N LEU A 303 -9.25 4.48 3.09
CA LEU A 303 -9.07 5.91 3.39
C LEU A 303 -8.35 6.66 2.28
N TYR A 304 -7.49 5.96 1.54
CA TYR A 304 -6.69 6.52 0.45
C TYR A 304 -7.03 5.91 -0.91
N ALA A 305 -8.28 5.47 -1.10
CA ALA A 305 -8.77 4.93 -2.37
C ALA A 305 -8.51 5.89 -3.55
N SER A 306 -8.79 7.19 -3.32
CA SER A 306 -8.58 8.29 -4.27
C SER A 306 -7.11 8.59 -4.58
N GLY A 307 -6.18 8.11 -3.75
CA GLY A 307 -4.75 8.43 -3.85
C GLY A 307 -4.38 9.83 -3.38
N GLU A 308 -5.35 10.62 -2.92
CA GLU A 308 -5.16 11.97 -2.42
C GLU A 308 -4.89 11.99 -0.91
N PRO A 309 -4.16 12.99 -0.39
CA PRO A 309 -4.02 13.21 1.05
C PRO A 309 -5.38 13.35 1.71
N PHE A 310 -5.56 12.69 2.85
CA PHE A 310 -6.76 12.87 3.68
C PHE A 310 -6.78 14.26 4.29
N TRP A 311 -5.60 14.74 4.71
CA TRP A 311 -5.44 16.06 5.29
C TRP A 311 -4.83 17.04 4.28
N LYS A 312 -5.64 17.95 3.74
CA LYS A 312 -5.21 18.99 2.79
C LYS A 312 -4.67 20.27 3.46
N GLY A 313 -4.58 20.30 4.78
CA GLY A 313 -4.14 21.48 5.53
C GLY A 313 -2.63 21.69 5.44
N GLU A 314 -2.18 22.48 4.46
CA GLU A 314 -0.76 22.76 4.19
C GLU A 314 -0.18 23.93 5.01
N ARG A 315 -0.86 24.42 6.05
CA ARG A 315 -0.44 25.63 6.78
C ARG A 315 -0.59 25.47 8.29
N GLY A 316 0.46 25.84 9.03
CA GLY A 316 0.47 25.88 10.50
C GLY A 316 1.82 25.49 11.14
N LEU A 317 1.92 25.66 12.45
CA LEU A 317 3.10 25.31 13.24
C LEU A 317 3.39 23.80 13.20
N LEU A 318 2.36 22.96 13.30
CA LEU A 318 2.48 21.49 13.19
C LEU A 318 3.07 21.05 11.84
N HIS A 319 2.73 21.75 10.74
CA HIS A 319 3.32 21.48 9.44
C HIS A 319 4.82 21.81 9.40
N THR A 320 5.22 22.93 10.01
CA THR A 320 6.62 23.39 10.03
C THR A 320 7.49 22.52 10.94
N PHE A 321 7.06 22.29 12.18
CA PHE A 321 7.77 21.44 13.14
C PHE A 321 7.73 19.96 12.74
N GLY A 322 6.74 19.53 11.95
CA GLY A 322 6.69 18.17 11.40
C GLY A 322 7.60 17.94 10.20
N ARG A 323 8.33 18.94 9.69
CA ARG A 323 9.24 18.78 8.53
C ARG A 323 10.36 17.75 8.76
N PRO A 324 11.11 17.76 9.88
CA PRO A 324 12.16 16.77 10.14
C PRO A 324 11.58 15.36 10.25
N ILE A 325 10.43 15.22 10.92
CA ILE A 325 9.74 13.94 11.07
C ILE A 325 9.32 13.39 9.68
N ARG A 326 8.74 14.24 8.82
CA ARG A 326 8.41 13.86 7.44
C ARG A 326 9.65 13.48 6.63
N PHE A 327 10.77 14.18 6.82
CA PHE A 327 12.03 13.83 6.18
C PHE A 327 12.49 12.42 6.60
N MET A 328 12.50 12.12 7.89
CA MET A 328 12.81 10.78 8.39
C MET A 328 11.89 9.72 7.77
N GLY A 329 10.59 9.98 7.71
CA GLY A 329 9.63 9.05 7.10
C GLY A 329 9.83 8.83 5.60
N ARG A 330 10.28 9.85 4.85
CA ARG A 330 10.64 9.72 3.43
C ARG A 330 11.88 8.84 3.22
N HIS A 331 12.78 8.84 4.20
CA HIS A 331 14.02 8.06 4.20
C HIS A 331 13.97 6.90 5.18
N ALA A 332 12.76 6.39 5.47
CA ALA A 332 12.52 5.44 6.57
C ALA A 332 13.42 4.21 6.55
N LEU A 333 13.70 3.65 5.37
CA LEU A 333 14.57 2.49 5.24
C LEU A 333 16.01 2.77 5.68
N PHE A 334 16.57 3.92 5.29
CA PHE A 334 17.92 4.32 5.67
C PHE A 334 17.99 4.63 7.16
N VAL A 335 17.02 5.39 7.67
CA VAL A 335 16.95 5.71 9.11
C VAL A 335 16.85 4.43 9.93
N TYR A 336 15.96 3.50 9.56
CA TYR A 336 15.84 2.22 10.24
C TYR A 336 17.14 1.40 10.19
N LEU A 337 17.83 1.34 9.05
CA LEU A 337 19.03 0.52 8.94
C LEU A 337 20.21 1.08 9.76
N PHE A 338 20.39 2.40 9.75
CA PHE A 338 21.55 3.05 10.33
C PHE A 338 21.33 3.57 11.74
N HIS A 339 20.10 3.61 12.26
CA HIS A 339 19.87 4.17 13.59
C HIS A 339 20.69 3.45 14.66
N GLN A 340 20.70 2.11 14.72
CA GLN A 340 21.37 1.38 15.79
C GLN A 340 22.90 1.57 15.77
N PRO A 341 23.61 1.40 14.64
CA PRO A 341 25.05 1.69 14.60
C PRO A 341 25.40 3.15 14.92
N VAL A 342 24.60 4.11 14.42
CA VAL A 342 24.82 5.54 14.67
C VAL A 342 24.58 5.87 16.14
N LEU A 343 23.50 5.33 16.72
CA LEU A 343 23.13 5.54 18.11
C LEU A 343 24.19 4.98 19.06
N LEU A 344 24.62 3.73 18.85
CA LEU A 344 25.68 3.11 19.64
C LEU A 344 27.00 3.86 19.52
N SER A 345 27.39 4.27 18.31
CA SER A 345 28.62 5.06 18.09
C SER A 345 28.55 6.40 18.83
N PHE A 346 27.39 7.07 18.79
CA PHE A 346 27.18 8.34 19.46
C PHE A 346 27.24 8.20 20.99
N LEU A 347 26.51 7.24 21.57
CA LEU A 347 26.53 6.98 23.00
C LEU A 347 27.93 6.55 23.49
N TRP A 348 28.63 5.73 22.69
CA TRP A 348 30.00 5.33 22.98
C TRP A 348 30.94 6.53 23.06
N LEU A 349 30.87 7.46 22.09
CA LEU A 349 31.65 8.70 22.11
C LEU A 349 31.33 9.56 23.35
N LEU A 350 30.07 9.67 23.74
CA LEU A 350 29.67 10.41 24.94
C LEU A 350 30.25 9.79 26.23
N SER A 351 30.31 8.45 26.29
CA SER A 351 30.97 7.74 27.40
C SER A 351 32.48 8.01 27.42
N GLN A 352 33.15 8.05 26.25
CA GLN A 352 34.60 8.32 26.19
C GLN A 352 34.99 9.72 26.68
N ILE A 353 34.11 10.72 26.54
CA ILE A 353 34.33 12.09 27.05
C ILE A 353 33.94 12.26 28.53
N GLY A 354 33.59 11.17 29.23
CA GLY A 354 33.26 11.17 30.65
C GLY A 354 31.90 11.79 30.98
N LEU A 355 30.97 11.82 30.02
CA LEU A 355 29.61 12.31 30.30
C LEU A 355 28.86 11.37 31.26
N PHE A 356 29.17 10.07 31.20
CA PHE A 356 28.65 9.03 32.08
C PHE A 356 29.53 7.77 32.07
#